data_AF-A0A4S2V125-F1
#
_entry.id   AF-A0A4S2V125-F1
#
_cell.length_a   1.000
_cell.length_b   1.000
_cell.length_c   1.000
_cell.angle_alpha   90.00
_cell.angle_beta   90.00
_cell.angle_gamma   90.00
#
_symmetry.space_group_name_H-M   'P 1'
#
loop_
_entity.id
_entity.type
_entity.pdbx_description
1 polymer ?
#
loop_
_entity_poly.entity_id
_entity_poly.type
_entity_poly.pdbx_seq_one_letter_code
_entity_poly.pdbx_strand_id
1 'polypeptide(L)'
;MADDWYVLIEEDTRATRRADGVELKLHRWTLVASHPVNGPQEQALAVAEDAALNYMPTLLARHARPGDTPARRAFLTPDGAWLVWLRQHHRECHIRVSTARLVHTQEEEHPPPKTLKEKLRNALEGPDPSPALWMPRD
;
A
#
# COMPACT_ATOMS: atom_id res chain seq x y z
N MET A 1 -4.70 -25.02 8.02
CA MET A 1 -4.11 -23.69 8.22
C MET A 1 -5.12 -22.72 7.65
N ALA A 2 -5.59 -21.73 8.42
CA ALA A 2 -6.47 -20.72 7.85
C ALA A 2 -5.67 -19.97 6.78
N ASP A 3 -6.23 -19.76 5.59
CA ASP A 3 -5.60 -18.84 4.64
C ASP A 3 -5.52 -17.45 5.31
N ASP A 4 -4.33 -16.87 5.38
CA ASP A 4 -4.13 -15.54 5.95
C ASP A 4 -4.61 -14.50 4.94
N TRP A 5 -5.85 -14.06 5.10
CA TRP A 5 -6.46 -13.04 4.25
C TRP A 5 -6.18 -11.63 4.77
N TYR A 6 -6.06 -10.70 3.84
CA TYR A 6 -5.85 -9.28 4.11
C TYR A 6 -6.83 -8.43 3.31
N VAL A 7 -7.22 -7.31 3.91
CA VAL A 7 -7.82 -6.18 3.19
C VAL A 7 -6.77 -5.10 3.03
N LEU A 8 -6.45 -4.79 1.77
CA LEU A 8 -5.49 -3.78 1.38
C LEU A 8 -6.25 -2.52 0.94
N ILE A 9 -5.86 -1.38 1.49
CA ILE A 9 -6.45 -0.08 1.14
C ILE A 9 -5.37 0.81 0.54
N GLU A 10 -5.63 1.28 -0.67
CA GLU A 10 -4.81 2.25 -1.36
C GLU A 10 -5.56 3.57 -1.51
N GLU A 11 -4.86 4.68 -1.30
CA GLU A 11 -5.35 6.03 -1.58
C GLU A 11 -4.70 6.59 -2.85
N ASP A 12 -5.48 7.27 -3.69
CA ASP A 12 -4.94 8.16 -4.72
C ASP A 12 -4.40 9.43 -4.04
N THR A 13 -3.08 9.50 -3.94
CA THR A 13 -2.38 10.65 -3.38
C THR A 13 -1.98 11.61 -4.49
N ARG A 14 -2.47 12.85 -4.39
CA ARG A 14 -2.10 13.94 -5.30
C ARG A 14 -0.86 14.67 -4.79
N ALA A 15 0.22 14.65 -5.57
CA ALA A 15 1.42 15.45 -5.32
C ALA A 15 1.54 16.55 -6.38
N THR A 16 1.69 17.80 -5.92
CA THR A 16 2.07 18.90 -6.81
C THR A 16 3.58 19.02 -6.84
N ARG A 17 4.19 18.97 -8.03
CA ARG A 17 5.62 19.22 -8.24
C ARG A 17 5.84 20.34 -9.24
N ARG A 18 7.01 20.96 -9.22
CA ARG A 18 7.44 21.93 -10.23
C ARG A 18 8.59 21.34 -11.04
N ALA A 19 8.48 21.43 -12.36
CA ALA A 19 9.55 21.09 -13.30
C ALA A 19 9.58 22.20 -14.36
N ASP A 20 10.75 22.81 -14.58
CA ASP A 20 10.97 23.87 -15.57
C ASP A 20 9.94 25.02 -15.53
N GLY A 21 9.54 25.42 -14.31
CA GLY A 21 8.55 26.48 -14.08
C GLY A 21 7.09 26.07 -14.29
N VAL A 22 6.82 24.82 -14.68
CA VAL A 22 5.47 24.27 -14.85
C VAL A 22 5.04 23.49 -13.61
N GLU A 23 3.79 23.72 -13.17
CA GLU A 23 3.18 22.95 -12.09
C GLU A 23 2.60 21.63 -12.62
N LEU A 24 3.11 20.50 -12.14
CA LEU A 24 2.66 19.16 -12.47
C LEU A 24 1.83 18.58 -11.31
N LYS A 25 0.64 18.05 -11.64
CA LYS A 25 -0.21 17.31 -10.71
C LYS A 25 -0.01 15.81 -10.96
N LEU A 26 0.66 15.15 -10.04
CA LEU A 26 0.97 13.73 -10.11
C LEU A 26 0.02 12.96 -9.21
N HIS A 27 -0.64 11.96 -9.79
CA HIS A 27 -1.49 11.02 -9.07
C HIS A 27 -0.72 9.71 -8.89
N ARG A 28 -0.72 9.19 -7.66
CA ARG A 28 -0.13 7.89 -7.36
C ARG A 28 -1.01 7.14 -6.38
N TRP A 29 -1.25 5.87 -6.68
CA TRP A 29 -1.79 4.93 -5.71
C TRP A 29 -0.72 4.60 -4.69
N THR A 30 -1.07 4.63 -3.41
CA THR A 30 -0.17 4.26 -2.32
C THR A 30 -0.93 3.36 -1.38
N LEU A 31 -0.35 2.20 -1.05
CA LEU A 31 -0.88 1.33 -0.01
C LEU A 31 -0.77 2.05 1.33
N VAL A 32 -1.91 2.42 1.91
CA VAL A 32 -2.00 3.16 3.17
C VAL A 32 -2.37 2.28 4.35
N ALA A 33 -3.01 1.15 4.12
CA ALA A 33 -3.35 0.19 5.16
C ALA A 33 -3.38 -1.25 4.63
N SER A 34 -2.99 -2.17 5.51
CA SER A 34 -3.08 -3.63 5.32
C SER A 34 -3.66 -4.25 6.59
N HIS A 35 -4.90 -4.73 6.51
CA HIS A 35 -5.62 -5.30 7.65
C HIS A 35 -5.68 -6.82 7.55
N PRO A 36 -5.05 -7.57 8.46
CA PRO A 36 -5.24 -9.02 8.52
C PRO A 36 -6.68 -9.35 8.92
N VAL A 37 -7.25 -10.37 8.29
CA VAL A 37 -8.60 -10.87 8.55
C VAL A 37 -8.51 -12.31 9.03
N ASN A 38 -8.94 -12.54 10.27
CA ASN A 38 -9.08 -13.87 10.83
C ASN A 38 -10.37 -14.50 10.28
N GLY A 39 -10.25 -15.36 9.27
CA GLY A 39 -11.41 -16.05 8.72
C GLY A 39 -11.20 -16.51 7.29
N PRO A 40 -12.26 -17.08 6.68
CA PRO A 40 -12.22 -17.48 5.29
C PRO A 40 -12.32 -16.26 4.35
N GLN A 41 -12.20 -16.49 3.04
CA GLN A 41 -12.23 -15.44 2.03
C GLN A 41 -13.52 -14.60 2.10
N GLU A 42 -14.66 -15.21 2.39
CA GLU A 42 -15.95 -14.53 2.52
C GLU A 42 -15.93 -13.46 3.61
N GLN A 43 -15.22 -13.74 4.72
CA GLN A 43 -15.04 -12.76 5.79
C GLN A 43 -14.16 -11.59 5.32
N ALA A 44 -13.10 -11.87 4.56
CA ALA A 44 -12.25 -10.83 3.99
C ALA A 44 -13.00 -9.95 2.97
N LEU A 45 -13.88 -10.55 2.16
CA LEU A 45 -14.75 -9.83 1.23
C LEU A 45 -15.74 -8.92 1.99
N ALA A 46 -16.35 -9.39 3.07
CA ALA A 46 -17.22 -8.58 3.91
C ALA A 46 -16.47 -7.41 4.58
N VAL A 47 -15.23 -7.63 5.05
CA VAL A 47 -14.40 -6.55 5.59
C VAL A 47 -13.97 -5.56 4.49
N ALA A 48 -13.71 -6.03 3.28
CA ALA A 48 -13.39 -5.16 2.14
C ALA A 48 -14.59 -4.29 1.73
N GLU A 49 -15.80 -4.85 1.73
CA GLU A 49 -17.04 -4.11 1.52
C GLU A 49 -17.24 -3.05 2.61
N ASP A 50 -17.09 -3.43 3.89
CA ASP A 50 -17.17 -2.47 5.01
C ASP A 50 -16.16 -1.34 4.85
N ALA A 51 -14.90 -1.67 4.53
CA ALA A 51 -13.87 -0.66 4.28
C ALA A 51 -14.24 0.24 3.08
N ALA A 52 -14.73 -0.31 1.97
CA ALA A 52 -15.16 0.48 0.83
C ALA A 52 -16.31 1.46 1.19
N LEU A 53 -17.22 1.01 2.06
CA LEU A 53 -18.39 1.77 2.49
C LEU A 53 -18.14 2.69 3.68
N ASN A 54 -17.05 2.54 4.44
CA ASN A 54 -16.86 3.28 5.69
C ASN A 54 -15.48 3.92 5.86
N TYR A 55 -14.45 3.48 5.14
CA TYR A 55 -13.11 4.04 5.24
C TYR A 55 -13.08 5.53 4.87
N MET A 56 -12.37 6.31 5.70
CA MET A 56 -12.20 7.75 5.51
C MET A 56 -10.74 8.04 5.14
N PRO A 57 -10.46 8.46 3.89
CA PRO A 57 -9.10 8.78 3.46
C PRO A 57 -8.49 9.91 4.28
N THR A 58 -7.18 9.82 4.51
CA THR A 58 -6.44 10.79 5.35
C THR A 58 -6.60 12.22 4.84
N LEU A 59 -6.66 12.40 3.51
CA LEU A 59 -6.86 13.69 2.85
C LEU A 59 -8.15 14.40 3.30
N LEU A 60 -9.22 13.63 3.46
CA LEU A 60 -10.55 14.09 3.85
C LEU A 60 -10.67 14.17 5.37
N ALA A 61 -10.25 13.13 6.08
CA ALA A 61 -10.33 13.02 7.55
C ALA A 61 -9.74 14.26 8.25
N ARG A 62 -8.57 14.72 7.82
CA ARG A 62 -7.87 15.87 8.43
C ARG A 62 -8.62 17.22 8.32
N HIS A 63 -9.64 17.29 7.47
CA HIS A 63 -10.45 18.49 7.26
C HIS A 63 -11.94 18.29 7.57
N ALA A 64 -12.31 17.10 8.04
CA ALA A 64 -13.68 16.79 8.38
C ALA A 64 -14.07 17.48 9.70
N ARG A 65 -15.28 18.02 9.74
CA ARG A 65 -15.89 18.52 10.98
C ARG A 65 -16.68 17.39 11.64
N PRO A 66 -16.89 17.44 12.97
CA PRO A 66 -17.81 16.51 13.63
C PRO A 66 -19.18 16.52 12.94
N GLY A 67 -19.67 15.33 12.55
CA GLY A 67 -20.94 15.16 11.83
C GLY A 67 -20.83 15.23 10.30
N ASP A 68 -19.68 15.61 9.73
CA ASP A 68 -19.50 15.55 8.28
C ASP A 68 -19.51 14.09 7.79
N THR A 69 -20.20 13.84 6.68
CA THR A 69 -20.11 12.58 5.94
C THR A 69 -19.78 12.89 4.48
N PRO A 70 -18.74 12.27 3.88
CA PRO A 70 -18.40 12.49 2.48
C PRO A 70 -19.48 11.92 1.56
N ALA A 71 -19.69 12.57 0.41
CA ALA A 71 -20.36 11.93 -0.70
C ALA A 71 -19.50 10.75 -1.18
N ARG A 72 -20.13 9.61 -1.45
CA ARG A 72 -19.44 8.36 -1.83
C ARG A 72 -20.09 7.72 -3.05
N ARG A 73 -19.28 7.19 -3.95
CA ARG A 73 -19.68 6.29 -5.03
C ARG A 73 -18.73 5.10 -5.04
N ALA A 74 -19.25 3.90 -4.83
CA ALA A 74 -18.46 2.67 -4.80
C ALA A 74 -18.76 1.83 -6.04
N PHE A 75 -17.71 1.31 -6.67
CA PHE A 75 -17.76 0.47 -7.85
C PHE A 75 -17.03 -0.84 -7.55
N LEU A 76 -17.69 -1.97 -7.82
CA LEU A 76 -17.05 -3.28 -7.75
C LEU A 76 -16.44 -3.63 -9.12
N THR A 77 -15.16 -3.96 -9.16
CA THR A 77 -14.44 -4.32 -10.38
C THR A 77 -14.50 -5.83 -10.64
N PRO A 78 -14.25 -6.29 -11.88
CA PRO A 78 -14.33 -7.72 -12.22
C PRO A 78 -13.35 -8.62 -11.46
N ASP A 79 -12.22 -8.08 -11.01
CA ASP A 79 -11.22 -8.76 -10.16
C ASP A 79 -11.60 -8.73 -8.66
N GLY A 80 -12.77 -8.20 -8.30
CA GLY A 80 -13.31 -8.20 -6.94
C GLY A 80 -12.83 -7.07 -6.05
N ALA A 81 -12.07 -6.11 -6.59
CA ALA A 81 -11.69 -4.90 -5.85
C ALA A 81 -12.81 -3.86 -5.85
N TRP A 82 -12.80 -2.97 -4.87
CA TRP A 82 -13.69 -1.82 -4.82
C TRP A 82 -12.90 -0.57 -5.19
N LEU A 83 -13.35 0.16 -6.22
CA LEU A 83 -12.91 1.52 -6.49
C LEU A 83 -13.96 2.47 -5.92
N VAL A 84 -13.55 3.36 -5.03
CA VAL A 84 -14.48 4.27 -4.36
C VAL A 84 -14.04 5.70 -4.58
N TRP A 85 -14.95 6.49 -5.13
CA TRP A 85 -14.82 7.93 -5.23
C TRP A 85 -15.43 8.57 -3.98
N LEU A 86 -14.69 9.46 -3.34
CA LEU A 86 -15.14 10.24 -2.20
C LEU A 86 -14.98 11.73 -2.46
N ARG A 87 -15.98 12.51 -2.06
CA ARG A 87 -15.93 13.96 -2.10
C ARG A 87 -16.47 14.57 -0.82
N GLN A 88 -15.73 15.52 -0.27
CA GLN A 88 -16.17 16.33 0.87
C GLN A 88 -15.75 17.78 0.66
N HIS A 89 -16.72 18.68 0.72
CA HIS A 89 -16.53 20.10 0.39
C HIS A 89 -15.93 20.28 -1.02
N HIS A 90 -14.75 20.88 -1.13
CA HIS A 90 -13.99 21.08 -2.38
C HIS A 90 -12.88 20.04 -2.59
N ARG A 91 -12.84 18.99 -1.78
CA ARG A 91 -11.82 17.94 -1.84
C ARG A 91 -12.40 16.65 -2.38
N GLU A 92 -11.60 15.97 -3.17
CA GLU A 92 -11.94 14.73 -3.84
C GLU A 92 -10.77 13.77 -3.70
N CYS A 93 -11.07 12.49 -3.51
CA CYS A 93 -10.10 11.41 -3.37
C CYS A 93 -10.70 10.12 -3.92
N HIS A 94 -9.84 9.23 -4.40
CA HIS A 94 -10.21 7.87 -4.72
C HIS A 94 -9.52 6.91 -3.76
N ILE A 95 -10.19 5.83 -3.39
CA ILE A 95 -9.58 4.68 -2.73
C ILE A 95 -9.80 3.43 -3.55
N ARG A 96 -8.85 2.51 -3.48
CA ARG A 96 -9.00 1.14 -3.95
C ARG A 96 -8.90 0.21 -2.76
N VAL A 97 -9.89 -0.65 -2.58
CA VAL A 97 -9.93 -1.68 -1.54
C VAL A 97 -9.87 -3.03 -2.22
N SER A 98 -8.92 -3.88 -1.82
CA SER A 98 -8.76 -5.21 -2.41
C SER A 98 -8.57 -6.26 -1.32
N THR A 99 -9.08 -7.46 -1.57
CA THR A 99 -8.78 -8.64 -0.76
C THR A 99 -7.57 -9.34 -1.33
N ALA A 100 -6.61 -9.69 -0.48
CA ALA A 100 -5.41 -10.42 -0.88
C ALA A 100 -5.18 -11.60 0.05
N ARG A 101 -4.71 -12.72 -0.51
CA ARG A 101 -4.18 -13.83 0.29
C ARG A 101 -2.68 -13.63 0.48
N LEU A 102 -2.22 -13.73 1.72
CA LEU A 102 -0.79 -13.77 2.02
C LEU A 102 -0.23 -15.12 1.57
N VAL A 103 0.62 -15.10 0.54
CA VAL A 103 1.18 -16.32 -0.07
C VAL A 103 2.58 -16.64 0.42
N HIS A 104 3.31 -15.65 0.94
CA HIS A 104 4.68 -15.80 1.39
C HIS A 104 5.03 -14.70 2.38
N THR A 105 5.72 -15.09 3.46
CA THR A 105 6.30 -14.19 4.45
C THR A 105 7.75 -14.61 4.67
N GLN A 106 8.66 -13.64 4.66
CA GLN A 106 10.04 -13.82 5.04
C GLN A 106 10.41 -12.69 5.99
N GLU A 107 10.97 -13.04 7.15
CA GLU A 107 11.48 -12.05 8.10
C GLU A 107 12.85 -11.54 7.67
N GLU A 108 13.20 -10.33 8.11
CA GLU A 108 14.50 -9.74 7.81
C GLU A 108 15.62 -10.53 8.49
N GLU A 109 16.52 -11.08 7.68
CA GLU A 109 17.72 -11.76 8.14
C GLU A 109 18.92 -10.84 8.06
N HIS A 110 19.60 -10.65 9.19
CA HIS A 110 20.84 -9.90 9.24
C HIS A 110 22.03 -10.86 9.22
N PRO A 111 23.05 -10.61 8.38
CA PRO A 111 24.27 -11.40 8.42
C PRO A 111 24.96 -11.22 9.78
N PRO A 112 25.67 -12.25 10.29
CA PRO A 112 26.48 -12.09 11.48
C PRO A 112 27.52 -10.97 11.27
N PRO A 113 27.91 -10.24 12.32
CA PRO A 113 28.88 -9.16 12.21
C PRO A 113 30.23 -9.66 11.67
N LYS A 114 30.78 -8.95 10.67
CA LYS A 114 32.08 -9.29 10.05
C LYS A 114 33.20 -9.31 11.09
N THR A 115 33.98 -10.38 11.07
CA THR A 115 35.21 -10.54 11.87
C THR A 115 36.31 -9.57 11.42
N LEU A 116 37.32 -9.32 12.26
CA LEU A 116 38.48 -8.46 11.90
C LEU A 116 39.21 -8.95 10.64
N LYS A 117 39.32 -10.27 10.46
CA LYS A 117 39.93 -10.88 9.27
C LYS A 117 39.15 -10.57 8.00
N GLU A 118 37.83 -10.60 8.07
CA GLU A 118 36.94 -10.26 6.94
C GLU A 118 36.93 -8.76 6.63
N LYS A 119 37.07 -7.91 7.65
CA LYS A 119 37.26 -6.46 7.46
C LYS A 119 38.57 -6.16 6.75
N LEU A 120 39.66 -6.82 7.15
CA LEU A 120 40.97 -6.68 6.51
C LEU A 120 40.94 -7.17 5.06
N ARG A 121 40.28 -8.31 4.80
CA ARG A 121 40.10 -8.84 3.44
C ARG A 121 39.35 -7.83 2.55
N ASN A 122 38.22 -7.30 3.02
CA ASN A 122 37.44 -6.31 2.25
C ASN A 122 38.22 -5.01 1.98
N ALA A 123 39.14 -4.61 2.88
CA ALA A 123 39.99 -3.43 2.65
C ALA A 123 41.06 -3.66 1.56
N LEU A 124 41.48 -4.92 1.36
CA LEU A 124 42.49 -5.31 0.38
C LEU A 124 41.89 -5.69 -0.98
N GLU A 125 40.79 -6.45 -0.97
CA GLU A 125 40.16 -7.04 -2.15
C GLU A 125 38.99 -6.18 -2.70
N GLY A 126 38.52 -5.19 -1.93
CA GLY A 126 37.36 -4.38 -2.24
C GLY A 126 36.07 -4.93 -1.61
N PRO A 127 34.97 -4.15 -1.65
CA PRO A 127 33.68 -4.57 -1.10
C PRO A 127 33.08 -5.73 -1.90
N ASP A 128 32.31 -6.58 -1.21
CA ASP A 128 31.53 -7.64 -1.83
C ASP A 128 30.60 -7.05 -2.93
N PRO A 129 30.44 -7.75 -4.08
CA PRO A 129 29.54 -7.28 -5.12
C PRO A 129 28.11 -7.20 -4.60
N SER A 130 27.38 -6.16 -4.99
CA SER A 130 25.97 -6.04 -4.64
C SER A 130 25.18 -7.23 -5.18
N PRO A 131 24.20 -7.76 -4.41
CA PRO A 131 23.36 -8.84 -4.89
C PRO A 131 22.69 -8.44 -6.20
N ALA A 132 22.58 -9.41 -7.11
CA ALA A 132 21.94 -9.19 -8.40
C ALA A 132 20.48 -8.76 -8.19
N LEU A 133 20.05 -7.74 -8.93
CA LEU A 133 18.65 -7.35 -8.99
C LEU A 133 17.84 -8.54 -9.55
N TRP A 134 16.64 -8.75 -8.98
CA TRP A 134 15.74 -9.78 -9.48
C TRP A 134 15.41 -9.49 -10.95
N MET A 135 15.61 -10.49 -11.81
CA MET A 135 15.18 -10.48 -13.19
C MET A 135 14.28 -11.68 -13.46
N PRO A 136 13.15 -11.49 -14.16
CA PRO A 136 12.33 -12.61 -14.60
C PRO A 136 13.17 -13.52 -15.49
N ARG A 137 12.98 -14.83 -15.35
CA ARG A 137 13.50 -15.82 -16.30
C ARG A 137 12.43 -16.03 -17.37
N ASP A 138 12.83 -15.91 -18.63
CA ASP A 138 11.97 -16.21 -19.79
C ASP A 138 11.51 -17.67 -19.80
#